data_AF-A0A0J8YVW2-F1
#
_entry.id   AF-A0A0J8YVW2-F1
#
_cell.length_a   1.000
_cell.length_b   1.000
_cell.length_c   1.000
_cell.angle_alpha   90.00
_cell.angle_beta   90.00
_cell.angle_gamma   90.00
#
_symmetry.space_group_name_H-M   'P 1'
#
loop_
_entity.id
_entity.type
_entity.pdbx_description
1 polymer ?
#
loop_
_entity_poly.entity_id
_entity_poly.type
_entity_poly.pdbx_seq_one_letter_code
_entity_poly.pdbx_strand_id
1 'polypeptide(L)' 'KGQGENALGQVDIVVKYNDRKFHGVGLATDIVESSAKAMVNALNTIWRARQVEQELKRKSQTEIKETV' A
#
# COMPACT_ATOMS: atom_id res chain seq x y z
N LYS A 1 -2.33 23.54 28.79
CA LYS A 1 -3.30 23.58 27.66
C LYS A 1 -2.50 23.83 26.39
N GLY A 2 -2.34 22.82 25.54
CA GLY A 2 -1.52 22.89 24.32
C GLY A 2 -1.42 21.54 23.59
N GLN A 3 -2.45 20.68 23.70
CA GLN A 3 -2.43 19.32 23.14
C GLN A 3 -3.17 19.16 21.80
N GLY A 4 -3.76 20.24 21.26
CA GLY A 4 -4.48 20.20 19.99
C GLY A 4 -3.61 20.46 18.77
N GLU A 5 -2.62 21.34 18.87
CA GLU A 5 -1.78 21.78 17.74
C GLU A 5 -0.81 20.69 17.26
N ASN A 6 -0.37 19.81 18.17
CA ASN A 6 0.48 18.65 17.87
C ASN A 6 -0.31 17.34 17.79
N ALA A 7 -1.65 17.40 17.70
CA ALA A 7 -2.44 16.18 17.56
C ALA A 7 -2.13 15.54 16.20
N LEU A 8 -1.77 14.26 16.22
CA LEU A 8 -1.51 13.51 14.99
C LEU A 8 -2.85 13.22 14.28
N GLY A 9 -2.97 13.69 13.04
CA GLY A 9 -4.05 13.34 12.13
C GLY A 9 -3.74 12.04 11.39
N GLN A 10 -4.59 11.03 11.59
CA GLN A 10 -4.55 9.78 10.83
C GLN A 10 -5.53 9.85 9.65
N VAL A 11 -5.05 9.51 8.46
CA VAL A 11 -5.89 9.37 7.26
C VAL A 11 -5.75 7.93 6.74
N ASP A 12 -6.88 7.29 6.46
CA ASP A 12 -6.92 5.99 5.76
C ASP A 12 -7.59 6.19 4.40
N ILE A 13 -6.93 5.73 3.34
CA ILE A 13 -7.42 5.78 1.96
C ILE A 13 -7.58 4.35 1.45
N VAL A 14 -8.77 4.07 0.90
CA VAL A 14 -9.06 2.82 0.20
C VAL A 14 -9.07 3.07 -1.30
N VAL A 15 -8.22 2.35 -2.04
CA VAL A 15 -8.12 2.40 -3.50
C VAL A 15 -8.58 1.07 -4.09
N LYS A 16 -9.47 1.11 -5.09
CA LYS A 16 -9.82 -0.07 -5.89
C LYS A 16 -8.92 -0.14 -7.12
N TYR A 17 -8.20 -1.25 -7.29
CA TYR A 17 -7.33 -1.51 -8.45
C TYR A 17 -7.36 -3.00 -8.79
N ASN A 18 -7.50 -3.35 -10.07
CA ASN A 18 -7.59 -4.75 -10.54
C ASN A 18 -8.61 -5.59 -9.74
N ASP A 19 -9.80 -5.01 -9.51
CA ASP A 19 -10.88 -5.59 -8.70
C ASP A 19 -10.52 -5.94 -7.23
N ARG A 20 -9.36 -5.49 -6.75
CA ARG A 20 -8.90 -5.62 -5.37
C ARG A 20 -8.92 -4.27 -4.67
N LYS A 21 -9.15 -4.29 -3.36
CA LYS A 21 -9.05 -3.09 -2.50
C LYS A 21 -7.67 -3.05 -1.85
N PHE A 22 -7.07 -1.87 -1.83
CA PHE A 22 -5.79 -1.59 -1.19
C PHE A 22 -5.96 -0.44 -0.22
N HIS A 23 -5.31 -0.56 0.94
CA HIS A 23 -5.32 0.45 1.98
C HIS A 23 -4.00 1.21 1.98
N GLY A 24 -4.08 2.50 2.27
CA GLY A 24 -2.93 3.35 2.53
C GLY A 24 -3.22 4.25 3.71
N VAL A 25 -2.32 4.23 4.70
CA VAL A 25 -2.47 5.01 5.93
C VAL A 25 -1.44 6.12 5.95
N GLY A 26 -1.85 7.32 6.31
CA GLY A 26 -0.98 8.47 6.54
C GLY A 26 -1.10 8.97 7.97
N LEU A 27 0.02 9.48 8.50
CA LEU A 27 0.09 10.09 9.82
C LEU A 27 0.92 11.37 9.74
N ALA A 28 0.28 12.50 10.03
CA ALA A 28 0.92 13.81 10.13
C ALA A 28 0.02 14.75 10.95
N THR A 29 0.59 15.83 11.49
CA THR A 29 -0.21 16.89 12.14
C THR A 29 -1.08 17.63 11.12
N ASP A 30 -0.59 17.75 9.87
CA ASP A 30 -1.33 18.30 8.75
C ASP A 30 -2.13 17.21 8.00
N ILE A 31 -3.43 17.45 7.79
CA ILE A 31 -4.34 16.50 7.15
C ILE A 31 -4.02 16.31 5.67
N VAL A 32 -3.57 17.35 4.96
CA VAL A 32 -3.19 17.27 3.54
C VAL A 32 -1.91 16.46 3.39
N GLU A 33 -0.91 16.70 4.25
CA GLU A 33 0.30 15.88 4.29
C GLU A 33 -0.02 14.41 4.61
N SER A 34 -0.87 14.18 5.62
CA SER A 34 -1.33 12.84 5.99
C SER A 34 -2.04 12.16 4.81
N SER A 35 -2.88 12.87 4.08
CA SER A 35 -3.56 12.36 2.88
C SER A 35 -2.59 12.00 1.76
N ALA A 36 -1.56 12.81 1.53
CA ALA A 36 -0.52 12.52 0.54
C ALA A 36 0.27 11.26 0.93
N LYS A 37 0.64 11.11 2.21
CA LYS A 37 1.30 9.90 2.75
C LYS A 37 0.43 8.65 2.59
N ALA A 38 -0.87 8.77 2.90
CA ALA A 38 -1.83 7.68 2.74
C ALA A 38 -1.88 7.20 1.29
N MET A 39 -1.96 8.12 0.32
CA MET A 39 -1.98 7.79 -1.10
C MET A 39 -0.69 7.09 -1.56
N VAL A 40 0.49 7.62 -1.17
CA VAL A 40 1.79 6.99 -1.47
C VAL A 40 1.85 5.57 -0.91
N ASN A 41 1.35 5.36 0.31
CA ASN A 41 1.32 4.04 0.92
C ASN A 41 0.37 3.07 0.20
N ALA A 42 -0.79 3.53 -0.26
CA ALA A 42 -1.69 2.71 -1.08
C ALA A 42 -1.01 2.29 -2.40
N LEU A 43 -0.37 3.23 -3.09
CA LEU A 43 0.33 2.96 -4.35
C LEU A 43 1.52 2.00 -4.17
N ASN A 44 2.29 2.17 -3.09
CA ASN A 44 3.38 1.25 -2.75
C ASN A 44 2.85 -0.16 -2.47
N THR A 45 1.71 -0.29 -1.80
CA THR A 45 1.07 -1.58 -1.53
C THR A 45 0.63 -2.25 -2.84
N ILE A 46 0.04 -1.49 -3.77
CA ILE A 46 -0.32 -1.99 -5.11
C ILE A 46 0.93 -2.46 -5.87
N TRP A 47 2.00 -1.67 -5.86
CA TRP A 47 3.25 -2.02 -6.54
C TRP A 47 3.86 -3.31 -5.95
N ARG A 48 3.93 -3.43 -4.62
CA ARG A 48 4.42 -4.64 -3.95
C ARG A 48 3.58 -5.86 -4.29
N ALA A 49 2.26 -5.74 -4.33
CA ALA A 49 1.38 -6.84 -4.72
C ALA A 49 1.68 -7.34 -6.14
N ARG A 50 1.94 -6.43 -7.08
CA ARG A 50 2.32 -6.78 -8.46
C ARG A 50 3.67 -7.50 -8.53
N GLN A 51 4.66 -7.06 -7.75
CA GLN A 51 5.96 -7.74 -7.68
C GLN A 51 5.80 -9.17 -7.16
N VAL A 52 5.03 -9.36 -6.09
CA VAL A 52 4.76 -10.69 -5.53
C VAL A 52 4.07 -11.61 -6.55
N GLU A 53 3.09 -11.09 -7.30
CA GLU A 53 2.42 -11.86 -8.37
C GLU A 53 3.39 -12.31 -9.47
N GLN A 54 4.34 -11.45 -9.88
CA GLN A 54 5.35 -11.80 -10.87
C GLN A 54 6.29 -12.89 -10.37
N GLU A 55 6.72 -12.77 -9.12
CA GLU A 55 7.61 -13.73 -8.45
C GLU A 55 6.95 -15.10 -8.29
N LEU A 56 5.68 -15.15 -7.89
CA LEU A 56 4.91 -16.39 -7.80
C LEU A 56 4.79 -17.08 -9.16
N LYS A 57 4.50 -16.33 -10.24
CA LYS A 57 4.44 -16.86 -11.60
C LYS A 57 5.79 -17.42 -12.08
N ARG A 58 6.89 -16.76 -11.72
CA ARG A 58 8.25 -17.24 -12.04
C ARG A 58 8.53 -18.56 -11.35
N LYS A 59 8.27 -18.65 -10.05
CA LYS A 59 8.47 -19.88 -9.26
C LYS A 59 7.65 -21.05 -9.81
N SER A 60 6.37 -20.84 -10.11
CA SER A 60 5.53 -21.90 -10.70
C SER A 60 6.04 -22.38 -12.06
N GLN A 61 6.61 -21.49 -12.89
CA GLN A 61 7.18 -21.89 -14.17
C GLN A 61 8.51 -22.66 -14.03
N THR A 62 9.33 -22.32 -13.03
CA THR A 62 10.56 -23.06 -12.73
C THR A 62 10.22 -24.46 -12.21
N GLU A 63 9.28 -24.58 -11.27
CA GLU A 63 8.82 -25.87 -10.73
C GLU A 63 8.28 -26.81 -11.83
N ILE A 64 7.51 -26.27 -12.78
CA ILE A 64 7.02 -27.04 -13.93
C ILE A 64 8.19 -27.56 -14.76
N LYS A 65 9.20 -26.74 -15.06
CA LYS A 65 10.38 -27.15 -15.85
C LYS A 65 11.28 -28.17 -15.15
N GLU A 66 11.31 -28.19 -13.83
CA GLU A 66 12.09 -29.18 -13.06
C GLU A 66 11.38 -30.54 -12.96
N THR A 67 10.06 -30.58 -13.22
CA THR A 67 9.23 -31.79 -13.12
C THR A 67 9.07 -32.52 -14.48
N VAL A 68 9.46 -31.89 -15.60
CA VAL A 68 9.50 -32.51 -16.95
C VAL A 68 10.93 -32.80 -17.40
#